data_AF-A0A959Q923-F1
#
_entry.id   AF-A0A959Q923-F1
#
_cell.length_a   1.000
_cell.length_b   1.000
_cell.length_c   1.000
_cell.angle_alpha   90.00
_cell.angle_beta   90.00
_cell.angle_gamma   90.00
#
_symmetry.space_group_name_H-M   'P 1'
#
loop_
_entity.id
_entity.type
_entity.pdbx_description
1 polymer ?
#
loop_
_entity_poly.entity_id
_entity_poly.type
_entity_poly.pdbx_seq_one_letter_code
_entity_poly.pdbx_strand_id
1 'polypeptide(L)'
;MNELTIAVTGLNAIDSPGPGVGVIRALRESTDFQARIIGLSYENLEPGIYMHELVDRSYQVPYPSAGSEVLKARLQYIHEREHIDVLIPNFDTELANYIKISEEIRRWGIHTFLPTSEQLKNLDKLHLLEFGEKHGLQVPRTKVLDHTDQIPRLEDEFGFPLVVKGKYYEAFIARSEAEIYQYYHKITAKWGLPVIIQEFIKGTEIDIAGLGDGRGQVIGAVPMRKLYITDKGKGWAGITLKDERLMDFTRRFIGASKWRSGFELEIMRAEK
;
A
#
# COMPACT_ATOMS: atom_id res chain seq x y z
N MET A 1 -26.91 -2.37 -19.37
CA MET A 1 -25.60 -1.90 -18.90
C MET A 1 -24.55 -2.85 -19.46
N ASN A 2 -23.37 -2.35 -19.82
CA ASN A 2 -22.28 -3.25 -20.21
C ASN A 2 -21.84 -4.02 -18.96
N GLU A 3 -21.70 -5.34 -19.08
CA GLU A 3 -21.08 -6.17 -18.05
C GLU A 3 -19.57 -6.10 -18.22
N LEU A 4 -18.84 -5.89 -17.12
CA LEU A 4 -17.38 -5.88 -17.06
C LEU A 4 -16.91 -7.01 -16.15
N THR A 5 -15.99 -7.83 -16.64
CA THR A 5 -15.29 -8.83 -15.85
C THR A 5 -14.06 -8.21 -15.19
N ILE A 6 -14.10 -8.06 -13.87
CA ILE A 6 -13.10 -7.35 -13.09
C ILE A 6 -12.38 -8.34 -12.15
N ALA A 7 -11.07 -8.47 -12.33
CA ALA A 7 -10.21 -9.27 -11.47
C ALA A 7 -9.64 -8.43 -10.32
N VAL A 8 -9.72 -8.95 -9.08
CA VAL A 8 -9.35 -8.21 -7.86
C VAL A 8 -8.54 -9.10 -6.91
N THR A 9 -7.40 -8.62 -6.43
CA THR A 9 -6.59 -9.25 -5.36
C THR A 9 -6.94 -8.71 -3.97
N GLY A 10 -6.35 -9.24 -2.90
CA GLY A 10 -6.50 -8.70 -1.55
C GLY A 10 -7.84 -9.05 -0.90
N LEU A 11 -8.20 -10.33 -0.97
CA LEU A 11 -9.49 -10.86 -0.53
C LEU A 11 -9.52 -11.22 0.95
N ASN A 12 -8.39 -11.09 1.65
CA ASN A 12 -8.36 -11.27 3.09
C ASN A 12 -9.20 -10.20 3.79
N ALA A 13 -10.08 -10.59 4.72
CA ALA A 13 -10.95 -9.67 5.45
C ALA A 13 -11.03 -9.97 6.96
N ILE A 14 -9.98 -10.59 7.50
CA ILE A 14 -9.84 -10.93 8.93
C ILE A 14 -8.79 -10.03 9.61
N ASP A 15 -7.85 -10.62 10.35
CA ASP A 15 -6.86 -10.00 11.23
C ASP A 15 -5.91 -8.99 10.56
N SER A 16 -5.63 -9.18 9.28
CA SER A 16 -4.90 -8.24 8.42
C SER A 16 -5.67 -8.04 7.12
N PRO A 17 -6.75 -7.23 7.13
CA PRO A 17 -7.63 -7.11 5.99
C PRO A 17 -6.88 -6.48 4.80
N GLY A 18 -7.04 -7.08 3.63
CA GLY A 18 -6.68 -6.48 2.35
C GLY A 18 -7.80 -5.55 1.87
N PRO A 19 -7.50 -4.62 0.96
CA PRO A 19 -8.50 -3.66 0.50
C PRO A 19 -9.48 -4.23 -0.53
N GLY A 20 -9.20 -5.41 -1.10
CA GLY A 20 -9.95 -6.01 -2.21
C GLY A 20 -11.44 -6.19 -1.93
N VAL A 21 -11.83 -6.66 -0.74
CA VAL A 21 -13.26 -6.81 -0.40
C VAL A 21 -13.98 -5.46 -0.37
N GLY A 22 -13.32 -4.41 0.14
CA GLY A 22 -13.86 -3.05 0.12
C GLY A 22 -14.02 -2.52 -1.31
N VAL A 23 -13.02 -2.76 -2.16
CA VAL A 23 -13.07 -2.42 -3.59
C VAL A 23 -14.21 -3.14 -4.29
N ILE A 24 -14.39 -4.45 -4.06
CA ILE A 24 -15.48 -5.23 -4.68
C ILE A 24 -16.85 -4.69 -4.29
N ARG A 25 -17.06 -4.32 -3.02
CA ARG A 25 -18.31 -3.69 -2.56
C ARG A 25 -18.59 -2.40 -3.31
N ALA A 26 -17.60 -1.52 -3.43
CA ALA A 26 -17.72 -0.26 -4.17
C ALA A 26 -18.05 -0.50 -5.66
N LEU A 27 -17.43 -1.51 -6.30
CA LEU A 27 -17.72 -1.88 -7.69
C LEU A 27 -19.15 -2.40 -7.87
N ARG A 28 -19.67 -3.19 -6.91
CA ARG A 28 -21.04 -3.72 -6.94
C ARG A 28 -22.11 -2.65 -6.69
N GLU A 29 -21.77 -1.59 -5.97
CA GLU A 29 -22.66 -0.44 -5.73
C GLU A 29 -22.74 0.54 -6.92
N SER A 30 -21.83 0.42 -7.90
CA SER A 30 -21.82 1.26 -9.09
C SER A 30 -23.08 1.07 -9.94
N THR A 31 -23.66 2.18 -10.41
CA THR A 31 -24.79 2.18 -11.36
C THR A 31 -24.35 2.33 -12.82
N ASP A 32 -23.06 2.53 -13.07
CA ASP A 32 -22.54 2.86 -14.41
C ASP A 32 -22.31 1.60 -15.26
N PHE A 33 -22.11 0.45 -14.62
CA PHE A 33 -21.82 -0.83 -15.26
C PHE A 33 -22.28 -1.99 -14.37
N GLN A 34 -22.40 -3.18 -14.95
CA GLN A 34 -22.60 -4.41 -14.19
C GLN A 34 -21.25 -5.07 -13.94
N ALA A 35 -20.90 -5.31 -12.68
CA ALA A 35 -19.61 -5.90 -12.32
C ALA A 35 -19.74 -7.42 -12.15
N ARG A 36 -18.96 -8.18 -12.92
CA ARG A 36 -18.68 -9.59 -12.69
C ARG A 36 -17.27 -9.71 -12.08
N ILE A 37 -17.16 -10.32 -10.91
CA ILE A 37 -15.96 -10.29 -10.06
C ILE A 37 -15.21 -11.61 -10.12
N ILE A 38 -13.92 -11.53 -10.48
CA ILE A 38 -12.95 -12.62 -10.40
C ILE A 38 -11.99 -12.36 -9.23
N GLY A 39 -12.16 -13.09 -8.14
CA GLY A 39 -11.25 -13.03 -7.01
C GLY A 39 -9.92 -13.72 -7.32
N LEU A 40 -8.80 -13.01 -7.14
CA LEU A 40 -7.45 -13.57 -7.23
C LEU A 40 -6.88 -13.74 -5.81
N SER A 41 -6.78 -14.98 -5.36
CA SER A 41 -6.36 -15.31 -3.99
C SER A 41 -4.91 -15.77 -3.93
N TYR A 42 -4.18 -15.34 -2.90
CA TYR A 42 -2.85 -15.89 -2.60
C TYR A 42 -2.96 -17.13 -1.72
N GLU A 43 -3.97 -17.17 -0.84
CA GLU A 43 -4.18 -18.25 0.12
C GLU A 43 -5.59 -18.82 0.09
N ASN A 44 -5.74 -20.04 0.59
CA ASN A 44 -7.06 -20.69 0.69
C ASN A 44 -7.85 -20.23 1.93
N LEU A 45 -7.22 -19.49 2.84
CA LEU A 45 -7.83 -19.01 4.07
C LEU A 45 -8.34 -17.56 3.97
N GLU A 46 -8.23 -16.92 2.80
CA GLU A 46 -8.79 -15.59 2.58
C GLU A 46 -10.32 -15.69 2.55
N PRO A 47 -11.07 -15.09 3.50
CA PRO A 47 -12.52 -15.22 3.56
C PRO A 47 -13.23 -14.75 2.29
N GLY A 48 -12.70 -13.75 1.58
CA GLY A 48 -13.31 -13.19 0.38
C GLY A 48 -13.52 -14.21 -0.75
N ILE A 49 -12.78 -15.34 -0.78
CA ILE A 49 -13.01 -16.40 -1.79
C ILE A 49 -14.31 -17.17 -1.56
N TYR A 50 -14.88 -17.10 -0.35
CA TYR A 50 -16.12 -17.77 0.04
C TYR A 50 -17.33 -16.83 0.10
N MET A 51 -17.13 -15.51 -0.09
CA MET A 51 -18.17 -14.50 -0.12
C MET A 51 -18.85 -14.48 -1.50
N HIS A 52 -19.64 -15.51 -1.81
CA HIS A 52 -20.25 -15.71 -3.13
C HIS A 52 -21.21 -14.59 -3.57
N GLU A 53 -21.68 -13.77 -2.62
CA GLU A 53 -22.44 -12.56 -2.89
C GLU A 53 -21.58 -11.40 -3.41
N LEU A 54 -20.27 -11.44 -3.17
CA LEU A 54 -19.31 -10.44 -3.63
C LEU A 54 -18.47 -10.96 -4.80
N VAL A 55 -17.99 -12.20 -4.71
CA VAL A 55 -17.05 -12.83 -5.66
C VAL A 55 -17.72 -13.95 -6.44
N ASP A 56 -17.87 -13.79 -7.75
CA ASP A 56 -18.57 -14.77 -8.60
C ASP A 56 -17.71 -16.02 -8.85
N ARG A 57 -16.40 -15.83 -9.01
CA ARG A 57 -15.40 -16.90 -9.18
C ARG A 57 -14.09 -16.51 -8.53
N SER A 58 -13.36 -17.50 -7.99
CA SER A 58 -12.05 -17.29 -7.38
C SER A 58 -10.99 -18.20 -8.00
N TYR A 59 -9.78 -17.67 -8.18
CA TYR A 59 -8.62 -18.40 -8.66
C TYR A 59 -7.43 -18.15 -7.74
N GLN A 60 -6.70 -19.21 -7.40
CA GLN A 60 -5.41 -19.05 -6.72
C GLN A 60 -4.38 -18.50 -7.71
N VAL A 61 -3.61 -17.51 -7.28
CA VAL A 61 -2.47 -16.90 -8.00
C VAL A 61 -1.19 -17.07 -7.18
N PRO A 62 -0.01 -17.11 -7.83
CA PRO A 62 1.24 -17.28 -7.10
C PRO A 62 1.56 -16.03 -6.27
N TYR A 63 2.19 -16.24 -5.12
CA TYR A 63 2.74 -15.16 -4.30
C TYR A 63 3.64 -14.21 -5.10
N PRO A 64 3.71 -12.91 -4.76
CA PRO A 64 4.55 -11.96 -5.49
C PRO A 64 6.03 -12.37 -5.58
N SER A 65 6.54 -13.11 -4.59
CA SER A 65 7.91 -13.64 -4.57
C SER A 65 8.22 -14.63 -5.70
N ALA A 66 7.20 -15.26 -6.30
CA ALA A 66 7.39 -16.15 -7.46
C ALA A 66 7.76 -15.39 -8.75
N GLY A 67 7.55 -14.07 -8.77
CA GLY A 67 7.95 -13.19 -9.86
C GLY A 67 6.93 -13.07 -11.01
N SER A 68 7.21 -12.09 -11.87
CA SER A 68 6.29 -11.61 -12.91
C SER A 68 5.92 -12.66 -13.98
N GLU A 69 6.85 -13.54 -14.34
CA GLU A 69 6.61 -14.54 -15.40
C GLU A 69 5.62 -15.63 -14.96
N VAL A 70 5.74 -16.09 -13.71
CA VAL A 70 4.81 -17.07 -13.13
C VAL A 70 3.42 -16.46 -12.99
N LEU A 71 3.34 -15.20 -12.51
CA LEU A 71 2.10 -14.44 -12.45
C LEU A 71 1.46 -14.32 -13.84
N LYS A 72 2.23 -13.93 -14.86
CA LYS A 72 1.76 -13.75 -16.24
C LYS A 72 1.17 -15.04 -16.81
N ALA A 73 1.88 -16.17 -16.69
CA ALA A 73 1.39 -17.45 -17.17
C ALA A 73 0.07 -17.86 -16.48
N ARG A 74 -0.04 -17.60 -15.17
CA ARG A 74 -1.27 -17.86 -14.42
C ARG A 74 -2.41 -16.94 -14.87
N LEU A 75 -2.16 -15.66 -15.06
CA LEU A 75 -3.17 -14.71 -15.54
C LEU A 75 -3.66 -15.05 -16.94
N GLN A 76 -2.78 -15.51 -17.84
CA GLN A 76 -3.17 -15.95 -19.18
C GLN A 76 -4.19 -17.09 -19.10
N TYR A 77 -3.90 -18.13 -18.30
CA TYR A 77 -4.81 -19.25 -18.08
C TYR A 77 -6.20 -18.80 -17.60
N ILE A 78 -6.24 -17.84 -16.68
CA ILE A 78 -7.50 -17.33 -16.10
C ILE A 78 -8.23 -16.50 -17.16
N HIS A 79 -7.54 -15.61 -17.86
CA HIS A 79 -8.11 -14.75 -18.88
C HIS A 79 -8.71 -15.54 -20.06
N GLU A 80 -8.08 -16.64 -20.47
CA GLU A 80 -8.63 -17.55 -21.50
C GLU A 80 -9.99 -18.17 -21.13
N ARG A 81 -10.35 -18.22 -19.84
CA ARG A 81 -11.61 -18.77 -19.33
C ARG A 81 -12.63 -17.70 -18.97
N GLU A 82 -12.15 -16.64 -18.34
CA GLU A 82 -12.99 -15.63 -17.72
C GLU A 82 -13.13 -14.37 -18.56
N HIS A 83 -12.27 -14.15 -19.56
CA HIS A 83 -12.28 -12.95 -20.40
C HIS A 83 -12.22 -11.66 -19.58
N ILE A 84 -11.21 -11.53 -18.73
CA ILE A 84 -11.00 -10.37 -17.84
C ILE A 84 -10.88 -9.08 -18.67
N ASP A 85 -11.68 -8.06 -18.34
CA ASP A 85 -11.63 -6.72 -18.92
C ASP A 85 -10.74 -5.78 -18.11
N VAL A 86 -10.82 -5.86 -16.78
CA VAL A 86 -10.10 -4.97 -15.85
C VAL A 86 -9.41 -5.78 -14.76
N LEU A 87 -8.19 -5.40 -14.39
CA LEU A 87 -7.49 -5.98 -13.25
C LEU A 87 -7.06 -4.89 -12.26
N ILE A 88 -7.44 -5.07 -10.99
CA ILE A 88 -7.15 -4.15 -9.88
C ILE A 88 -6.30 -4.89 -8.84
N PRO A 89 -4.97 -4.67 -8.83
CA PRO A 89 -4.13 -5.11 -7.73
C PRO A 89 -4.33 -4.21 -6.51
N ASN A 90 -4.25 -4.80 -5.32
CA ASN A 90 -4.66 -4.22 -4.05
C ASN A 90 -3.56 -4.27 -2.97
N PHE A 91 -2.39 -4.84 -3.26
CA PHE A 91 -1.25 -4.83 -2.34
C PHE A 91 -0.04 -4.10 -2.93
N ASP A 92 0.78 -3.48 -2.08
CA ASP A 92 2.01 -2.81 -2.53
C ASP A 92 3.03 -3.82 -3.08
N THR A 93 3.11 -5.00 -2.45
CA THR A 93 4.11 -6.03 -2.76
C THR A 93 3.91 -6.68 -4.13
N GLU A 94 2.70 -6.62 -4.70
CA GLU A 94 2.39 -7.18 -6.02
C GLU A 94 2.54 -6.14 -7.15
N LEU A 95 2.50 -4.83 -6.85
CA LEU A 95 2.55 -3.77 -7.87
C LEU A 95 3.73 -3.92 -8.82
N ALA A 96 4.93 -4.24 -8.29
CA ALA A 96 6.12 -4.39 -9.11
C ALA A 96 5.96 -5.47 -10.20
N ASN A 97 5.30 -6.59 -9.88
CA ASN A 97 5.05 -7.66 -10.85
C ASN A 97 4.01 -7.23 -11.89
N TYR A 98 2.91 -6.59 -11.46
CA TYR A 98 1.86 -6.13 -12.36
C TYR A 98 2.33 -5.02 -13.31
N ILE A 99 3.12 -4.07 -12.82
CA ILE A 99 3.72 -3.00 -13.64
C ILE A 99 4.63 -3.63 -14.71
N LYS A 100 5.44 -4.63 -14.35
CA LYS A 100 6.36 -5.27 -15.29
C LYS A 100 5.66 -5.98 -16.45
N ILE A 101 4.44 -6.47 -16.25
CA ILE A 101 3.66 -7.22 -17.27
C ILE A 101 2.51 -6.40 -17.86
N SER A 102 2.41 -5.10 -17.54
CA SER A 102 1.24 -4.29 -17.85
C SER A 102 1.01 -4.16 -19.36
N GLU A 103 2.08 -4.06 -20.16
CA GLU A 103 1.99 -3.96 -21.62
C GLU A 103 1.59 -5.29 -22.27
N GLU A 104 2.04 -6.43 -21.74
CA GLU A 104 1.61 -7.77 -22.14
C GLU A 104 0.11 -7.97 -21.88
N ILE A 105 -0.35 -7.74 -20.65
CA ILE A 105 -1.76 -7.98 -20.31
C ILE A 105 -2.68 -7.00 -21.05
N ARG A 106 -2.22 -5.77 -21.33
CA ARG A 106 -2.94 -4.81 -22.17
C ARG A 106 -3.12 -5.31 -23.61
N ARG A 107 -2.14 -6.03 -24.16
CA ARG A 107 -2.27 -6.67 -25.49
C ARG A 107 -3.31 -7.79 -25.50
N TRP A 108 -3.64 -8.36 -24.35
CA TRP A 108 -4.77 -9.30 -24.22
C TRP A 108 -6.12 -8.60 -24.07
N GLY A 109 -6.14 -7.27 -23.97
CA GLY A 109 -7.35 -6.49 -23.70
C GLY A 109 -7.62 -6.26 -22.21
N ILE A 110 -6.73 -6.68 -21.31
CA ILE A 110 -6.88 -6.43 -19.87
C ILE A 110 -6.40 -5.02 -19.54
N HIS A 111 -7.31 -4.19 -19.04
CA HIS A 111 -7.01 -2.83 -18.62
C HIS A 111 -6.61 -2.75 -17.15
N THR A 112 -5.58 -1.96 -16.86
CA THR A 112 -5.10 -1.71 -15.49
C THR A 112 -4.83 -0.23 -15.25
N PHE A 113 -4.90 0.15 -13.98
CA PHE A 113 -4.65 1.52 -13.52
C PHE A 113 -3.53 1.55 -12.48
N LEU A 114 -2.30 1.42 -12.98
CA LEU A 114 -1.07 1.23 -12.19
C LEU A 114 -0.13 2.44 -12.29
N PRO A 115 0.70 2.66 -11.25
CA PRO A 115 1.75 3.67 -11.30
C PRO A 115 2.88 3.18 -12.22
N THR A 116 3.78 4.08 -12.59
CA THR A 116 5.01 3.68 -13.29
C THR A 116 6.02 3.08 -12.30
N SER A 117 6.98 2.30 -12.82
CA SER A 117 8.09 1.79 -11.99
C SER A 117 8.88 2.90 -11.30
N GLU A 118 9.02 4.05 -11.97
CA GLU A 118 9.70 5.22 -11.41
C GLU A 118 8.90 5.84 -10.26
N GLN A 119 7.58 5.99 -10.43
CA GLN A 119 6.71 6.49 -9.37
C GLN A 119 6.76 5.60 -8.12
N LEU A 120 6.70 4.28 -8.31
CA LEU A 120 6.79 3.32 -7.22
C LEU A 120 8.14 3.40 -6.49
N LYS A 121 9.24 3.53 -7.25
CA LYS A 121 10.60 3.63 -6.68
C LYS A 121 10.80 4.93 -5.89
N ASN A 122 10.36 6.06 -6.43
CA ASN A 122 10.57 7.37 -5.80
C ASN A 122 9.81 7.54 -4.48
N LEU A 123 8.79 6.71 -4.23
CA LEU A 123 7.97 6.73 -3.02
C LEU A 123 8.25 5.56 -2.08
N ASP A 124 9.28 4.75 -2.34
CA ASP A 124 9.69 3.74 -1.38
C ASP A 124 10.28 4.38 -0.11
N LYS A 125 10.37 3.61 0.97
CA LYS A 125 10.82 4.13 2.28
C LYS A 125 12.23 4.74 2.26
N LEU A 126 13.09 4.35 1.31
CA LEU A 126 14.46 4.83 1.21
C LEU A 126 14.54 6.19 0.49
N HIS A 127 13.66 6.41 -0.49
CA HIS A 127 13.64 7.63 -1.29
C HIS A 127 12.59 8.66 -0.82
N LEU A 128 11.66 8.29 0.07
CA LEU A 128 10.58 9.17 0.51
C LEU A 128 11.08 10.48 1.16
N LEU A 129 12.19 10.43 1.90
CA LEU A 129 12.78 11.64 2.50
C LEU A 129 13.28 12.61 1.42
N GLU A 130 14.06 12.10 0.46
CA GLU A 130 14.57 12.88 -0.67
C GLU A 130 13.42 13.45 -1.52
N PHE A 131 12.38 12.64 -1.76
CA PHE A 131 11.17 13.08 -2.44
C PHE A 131 10.48 14.22 -1.66
N GLY A 132 10.40 14.11 -0.35
CA GLY A 132 9.83 15.14 0.52
C GLY A 132 10.58 16.46 0.42
N GLU A 133 11.91 16.42 0.57
CA GLU A 133 12.79 17.60 0.47
C GLU A 133 12.67 18.28 -0.90
N LYS A 134 12.71 17.50 -1.98
CA LYS A 134 12.60 18.00 -3.35
C LYS A 134 11.29 18.74 -3.64
N HIS A 135 10.20 18.31 -2.99
CA HIS A 135 8.85 18.83 -3.25
C HIS A 135 8.27 19.66 -2.10
N GLY A 136 9.07 20.00 -1.08
CA GLY A 136 8.64 20.79 0.07
C GLY A 136 7.55 20.11 0.90
N LEU A 137 7.58 18.78 0.99
CA LEU A 137 6.72 17.97 1.85
C LEU A 137 7.51 17.58 3.10
N GLN A 138 6.86 17.69 4.26
CA GLN A 138 7.47 17.32 5.53
C GLN A 138 7.45 15.80 5.68
N VAL A 139 8.64 15.21 5.77
CA VAL A 139 8.85 13.78 6.02
C VAL A 139 9.75 13.67 7.26
N PRO A 140 9.46 12.79 8.23
CA PRO A 140 10.30 12.62 9.40
C PRO A 140 11.73 12.24 9.00
N ARG A 141 12.72 12.81 9.69
CA ARG A 141 14.13 12.50 9.42
C ARG A 141 14.34 11.00 9.53
N THR A 142 15.06 10.45 8.56
CA THR A 142 15.21 9.01 8.40
C THR A 142 16.67 8.67 8.11
N LYS A 143 17.17 7.59 8.73
CA LYS A 143 18.52 7.05 8.53
C LYS A 143 18.44 5.55 8.32
N VAL A 144 19.22 5.07 7.35
CA VAL A 144 19.33 3.64 7.04
C VAL A 144 20.52 3.07 7.81
N LEU A 145 20.30 1.95 8.48
CA LEU A 145 21.33 1.20 9.18
C LEU A 145 21.58 -0.13 8.48
N ASP A 146 22.84 -0.34 8.11
CA ASP A 146 23.36 -1.60 7.58
C ASP A 146 24.10 -2.39 8.67
N HIS A 147 24.59 -1.68 9.68
CA HIS A 147 25.40 -2.23 10.75
C HIS A 147 25.06 -1.60 12.11
N THR A 148 25.30 -2.35 13.18
CA THR A 148 24.96 -1.95 14.55
C THR A 148 25.95 -0.97 15.18
N ASP A 149 27.13 -0.78 14.60
CA ASP A 149 28.14 0.21 15.02
C ASP A 149 27.68 1.65 14.78
N GLN A 150 26.65 1.83 13.95
CA GLN A 150 26.01 3.12 13.70
C GLN A 150 25.01 3.54 14.80
N ILE A 151 24.60 2.61 15.69
CA ILE A 151 23.56 2.84 16.72
C ILE A 151 23.98 3.87 17.77
N PRO A 152 25.21 3.87 18.33
CA PRO A 152 25.59 4.77 19.43
C PRO A 152 25.57 6.27 19.09
N ARG A 153 25.44 6.64 17.81
CA ARG A 153 25.35 8.05 17.37
C ARG A 153 23.92 8.54 17.19
N LEU A 154 22.93 7.65 17.31
CA LEU A 154 21.54 7.98 17.00
C LEU A 154 20.91 8.91 18.02
N GLU A 155 21.29 8.80 19.29
CA GLU A 155 20.80 9.71 20.33
C GLU A 155 21.24 11.15 20.05
N ASP A 156 22.52 11.36 19.73
CA ASP A 156 23.05 12.68 19.40
C ASP A 156 22.44 13.27 18.11
N GLU A 157 22.16 12.43 17.11
CA GLU A 157 21.63 12.86 15.81
C GLU A 157 20.11 13.15 15.83
N PHE A 158 19.33 12.33 16.55
CA PHE A 158 17.86 12.37 16.50
C PHE A 158 17.20 12.69 17.84
N GLY A 159 17.83 12.32 18.95
CA GLY A 159 17.17 12.18 20.25
C GLY A 159 16.19 11.00 20.30
N PHE A 160 15.76 10.64 21.51
CA PHE A 160 14.73 9.63 21.73
C PHE A 160 13.35 10.26 22.00
N PRO A 161 12.24 9.56 21.70
CA PRO A 161 12.18 8.21 21.12
C PRO A 161 12.39 8.17 19.60
N LEU A 162 12.71 6.98 19.08
CA LEU A 162 12.92 6.70 17.66
C LEU A 162 12.01 5.56 17.18
N VAL A 163 11.71 5.51 15.89
CA VAL A 163 10.98 4.41 15.27
C VAL A 163 11.94 3.53 14.47
N VAL A 164 12.00 2.25 14.82
CA VAL A 164 12.80 1.22 14.13
C VAL A 164 11.87 0.44 13.21
N LYS A 165 12.09 0.56 11.89
CA LYS A 165 11.22 -0.01 10.84
C LYS A 165 11.95 -1.02 9.98
N GLY A 166 11.24 -2.08 9.58
CA GLY A 166 11.69 -2.97 8.52
C GLY A 166 11.45 -2.38 7.13
N LYS A 167 12.18 -2.87 6.12
CA LYS A 167 12.03 -2.44 4.73
C LYS A 167 10.58 -2.60 4.25
N TYR A 168 9.95 -3.74 4.54
CA TYR A 168 8.58 -4.02 4.10
C TYR A 168 7.56 -3.78 5.22
N TYR A 169 7.69 -4.47 6.35
CA TYR A 169 6.73 -4.43 7.45
C TYR A 169 7.39 -4.23 8.81
N GLU A 170 6.55 -4.04 9.82
CA GLU A 170 6.88 -3.86 11.24
C GLU A 170 7.59 -2.55 11.57
N ALA A 171 7.15 -1.95 12.67
CA ALA A 171 7.70 -0.74 13.24
C ALA A 171 7.65 -0.86 14.76
N PHE A 172 8.73 -0.48 15.44
CA PHE A 172 8.83 -0.46 16.90
C PHE A 172 9.27 0.91 17.37
N ILE A 173 8.72 1.39 18.48
CA ILE A 173 9.16 2.64 19.12
C ILE A 173 10.24 2.27 20.14
N ALA A 174 11.45 2.78 19.94
CA ALA A 174 12.60 2.64 20.83
C ALA A 174 12.79 3.91 21.67
N ARG A 175 12.96 3.73 22.98
CA ARG A 175 13.21 4.82 23.95
C ARG A 175 14.65 4.85 24.47
N SER A 176 15.49 3.91 24.02
CA SER A 176 16.89 3.83 24.39
C SER A 176 17.68 3.07 23.32
N GLU A 177 19.01 3.20 23.35
CA GLU A 177 19.89 2.44 22.46
C GLU A 177 19.71 0.93 22.62
N ALA A 178 19.56 0.45 23.85
CA ALA A 178 19.35 -0.98 24.14
C ALA A 178 18.10 -1.52 23.43
N GLU A 179 17.01 -0.75 23.42
CA GLU A 179 15.81 -1.10 22.66
C GLU A 179 16.05 -1.09 21.15
N ILE A 180 16.86 -0.15 20.62
CA ILE A 180 17.24 -0.16 19.20
C ILE A 180 17.99 -1.44 18.84
N TYR A 181 18.99 -1.86 19.62
CA TYR A 181 19.70 -3.13 19.39
C TYR A 181 18.73 -4.32 19.34
N GLN A 182 17.82 -4.40 20.31
CA GLN A 182 16.81 -5.47 20.36
C GLN A 182 15.92 -5.48 19.10
N TYR A 183 15.37 -4.33 18.73
CA TYR A 183 14.47 -4.23 17.57
C TYR A 183 15.21 -4.41 16.24
N TYR A 184 16.45 -3.96 16.14
CA TYR A 184 17.32 -4.19 14.99
C TYR A 184 17.51 -5.71 14.75
N HIS A 185 17.88 -6.47 15.78
CA HIS A 185 18.03 -7.92 15.65
C HIS A 185 16.71 -8.62 15.32
N LYS A 186 15.61 -8.17 15.91
CA LYS A 186 14.27 -8.72 15.62
C LYS A 186 13.87 -8.50 14.16
N ILE A 187 14.05 -7.29 13.63
CA ILE A 187 13.72 -6.96 12.24
C ILE A 187 14.65 -7.70 11.29
N THR A 188 15.95 -7.68 11.52
CA THR A 188 16.93 -8.34 10.63
C THR A 188 16.73 -9.85 10.55
N ALA A 189 16.39 -10.50 11.66
CA ALA A 189 16.08 -11.93 11.67
C ALA A 189 14.87 -12.30 10.80
N LYS A 190 13.91 -11.38 10.62
CA LYS A 190 12.66 -11.64 9.91
C LYS A 190 12.63 -11.09 8.48
N TRP A 191 13.17 -9.89 8.28
CA TRP A 191 13.07 -9.12 7.04
C TRP A 191 14.43 -8.84 6.39
N GLY A 192 15.53 -9.20 7.06
CA GLY A 192 16.89 -8.89 6.61
C GLY A 192 17.24 -7.40 6.74
N LEU A 193 18.28 -7.00 6.03
CA LEU A 193 18.77 -5.62 5.96
C LEU A 193 18.21 -4.88 4.74
N PRO A 194 18.18 -3.53 4.76
CA PRO A 194 18.59 -2.68 5.88
C PRO A 194 17.47 -2.44 6.91
N VAL A 195 17.84 -1.92 8.08
CA VAL A 195 16.90 -1.40 9.10
C VAL A 195 16.78 0.11 8.95
N ILE A 196 15.56 0.64 9.07
CA ILE A 196 15.29 2.07 8.92
C ILE A 196 15.02 2.68 10.31
N ILE A 197 15.78 3.69 10.68
CA ILE A 197 15.56 4.52 11.87
C ILE A 197 14.88 5.81 11.44
N GLN A 198 13.80 6.17 12.10
CA GLN A 198 13.04 7.36 11.78
C GLN A 198 12.68 8.15 13.05
N GLU A 199 12.71 9.47 12.95
CA GLU A 199 12.24 10.38 13.99
C GLU A 199 10.81 10.06 14.43
N PHE A 200 10.58 9.97 15.74
CA PHE A 200 9.24 9.78 16.27
C PHE A 200 8.49 11.11 16.31
N ILE A 201 7.39 11.20 15.56
CA ILE A 201 6.51 12.36 15.58
C ILE A 201 5.36 12.11 16.55
N LYS A 202 5.35 12.83 17.67
CA LYS A 202 4.22 12.80 18.61
C LYS A 202 3.04 13.54 18.00
N GLY A 203 1.92 12.86 17.82
CA GLY A 203 0.76 13.44 17.18
C GLY A 203 -0.38 12.46 16.97
N THR A 204 -1.38 12.93 16.23
CA THR A 204 -2.49 12.11 15.77
C THR A 204 -2.19 11.59 14.37
N GLU A 205 -2.29 10.27 14.19
CA GLU A 205 -2.23 9.62 12.88
C GLU A 205 -3.54 9.88 12.11
N ILE A 206 -3.40 10.23 10.84
CA ILE A 206 -4.48 10.50 9.89
C ILE A 206 -4.16 9.75 8.62
N ASP A 207 -5.13 9.02 8.09
CA ASP A 207 -4.99 8.33 6.82
C ASP A 207 -5.80 9.04 5.75
N ILE A 208 -5.31 9.03 4.53
CA ILE A 208 -6.07 9.53 3.37
C ILE A 208 -6.06 8.44 2.31
N ALA A 209 -7.21 7.83 2.07
CA ALA A 209 -7.42 6.97 0.92
C ALA A 209 -7.81 7.83 -0.28
N GLY A 210 -7.19 7.62 -1.44
CA GLY A 210 -7.51 8.40 -2.62
C GLY A 210 -7.11 7.74 -3.94
N LEU A 211 -7.37 8.46 -5.03
CA LEU A 211 -7.11 8.03 -6.40
C LEU A 211 -6.43 9.17 -7.18
N GLY A 212 -5.24 8.91 -7.70
CA GLY A 212 -4.46 9.85 -8.51
C GLY A 212 -4.58 9.54 -10.00
N ASP A 213 -4.66 10.57 -10.85
CA ASP A 213 -4.90 10.43 -12.29
C ASP A 213 -3.67 10.07 -13.13
N GLY A 214 -2.47 10.11 -12.55
CA GLY A 214 -1.21 9.95 -13.29
C GLY A 214 -0.64 11.23 -13.89
N ARG A 215 -1.33 12.36 -13.78
CA ARG A 215 -0.98 13.65 -14.39
C ARG A 215 -0.86 14.78 -13.37
N GLY A 216 -1.12 14.48 -12.10
CA GLY A 216 -0.98 15.41 -10.98
C GLY A 216 -2.31 15.90 -10.40
N GLN A 217 -3.43 15.31 -10.81
CA GLN A 217 -4.75 15.62 -10.27
C GLN A 217 -5.28 14.48 -9.38
N VAL A 218 -5.96 14.89 -8.32
CA VAL A 218 -6.68 13.97 -7.43
C VAL A 218 -8.05 13.73 -8.04
N ILE A 219 -8.38 12.47 -8.34
CA ILE A 219 -9.71 12.08 -8.82
C ILE A 219 -10.70 12.11 -7.64
N GLY A 220 -10.27 11.58 -6.50
CA GLY A 220 -11.02 11.62 -5.24
C GLY A 220 -10.11 11.26 -4.08
N ALA A 221 -10.43 11.77 -2.89
CA ALA A 221 -9.74 11.40 -1.67
C ALA A 221 -10.67 11.57 -0.46
N VAL A 222 -10.50 10.69 0.53
CA VAL A 222 -11.26 10.67 1.78
C VAL A 222 -10.27 10.61 2.94
N PRO A 223 -10.06 11.73 3.65
CA PRO A 223 -9.31 11.73 4.89
C PRO A 223 -10.11 11.03 6.00
N MET A 224 -9.41 10.26 6.83
CA MET A 224 -9.98 9.57 7.97
C MET A 224 -8.99 9.50 9.13
N ARG A 225 -9.54 9.29 10.34
CA ARG A 225 -8.77 8.96 11.53
C ARG A 225 -9.14 7.56 11.99
N LYS A 226 -8.15 6.69 12.16
CA LYS A 226 -8.30 5.38 12.82
C LYS A 226 -8.83 5.58 14.25
N LEU A 227 -9.94 4.92 14.57
CA LEU A 227 -10.49 4.82 15.94
C LEU A 227 -10.03 3.54 16.62
N TYR A 228 -9.98 2.45 15.86
CA TYR A 228 -9.54 1.14 16.31
C TYR A 228 -8.54 0.58 15.30
N ILE A 229 -7.44 0.07 15.83
CA ILE A 229 -6.41 -0.67 15.09
C ILE A 229 -6.39 -2.11 15.60
N THR A 230 -6.10 -3.07 14.72
CA THR A 230 -5.85 -4.46 15.11
C THR A 230 -4.51 -4.59 15.83
N ASP A 231 -4.26 -5.74 16.47
CA ASP A 231 -2.96 -6.05 17.10
C ASP A 231 -1.78 -6.01 16.10
N LYS A 232 -2.07 -6.03 14.79
CA LYS A 232 -1.11 -5.92 13.69
C LYS A 232 -0.97 -4.49 13.14
N GLY A 233 -1.57 -3.50 13.80
CA GLY A 233 -1.53 -2.09 13.39
C GLY A 233 -2.40 -1.75 12.18
N LYS A 234 -3.35 -2.62 11.79
CA LYS A 234 -4.24 -2.36 10.66
C LYS A 234 -5.50 -1.63 11.13
N GLY A 235 -5.94 -0.62 10.38
CA GLY A 235 -7.18 0.09 10.68
C GLY A 235 -8.39 -0.85 10.61
N TRP A 236 -9.20 -0.88 11.67
CA TRP A 236 -10.44 -1.68 11.71
C TRP A 236 -11.68 -0.79 11.67
N ALA A 237 -11.62 0.37 12.31
CA ALA A 237 -12.68 1.37 12.28
C ALA A 237 -12.07 2.77 12.23
N GLY A 238 -12.74 3.67 11.55
CA GLY A 238 -12.32 5.06 11.44
C GLY A 238 -13.49 6.01 11.26
N ILE A 239 -13.21 7.29 11.42
CA ILE A 239 -14.14 8.38 11.12
C ILE A 239 -13.58 9.23 9.99
N THR A 240 -14.43 9.61 9.05
CA THR A 240 -14.04 10.54 8.00
C THR A 240 -13.82 11.94 8.59
N LEU A 241 -12.86 12.66 8.04
CA LEU A 241 -12.51 14.01 8.45
C LEU A 241 -12.79 14.97 7.30
N LYS A 242 -13.49 16.06 7.60
CA LYS A 242 -13.65 17.19 6.68
C LYS A 242 -12.64 18.28 7.06
N ASP A 243 -11.46 18.25 6.45
CA ASP A 243 -10.40 19.24 6.65
C ASP A 243 -9.72 19.58 5.32
N GLU A 244 -9.93 20.81 4.82
CA GLU A 244 -9.37 21.24 3.54
C GLU A 244 -7.84 21.25 3.53
N ARG A 245 -7.17 21.39 4.68
CA ARG A 245 -5.70 21.36 4.73
C ARG A 245 -5.16 19.98 4.38
N LEU A 246 -5.89 18.92 4.75
CA LEU A 246 -5.55 17.55 4.36
C LEU A 246 -5.75 17.37 2.85
N MET A 247 -6.84 17.92 2.30
CA MET A 247 -7.09 17.88 0.86
C MET A 247 -6.05 18.66 0.06
N ASP A 248 -5.65 19.83 0.53
CA ASP A 248 -4.58 20.63 -0.08
C ASP A 248 -3.24 19.91 -0.03
N PHE A 249 -2.93 19.26 1.10
CA PHE A 249 -1.75 18.39 1.21
C PHE A 249 -1.81 17.25 0.18
N THR A 250 -2.94 16.55 0.07
CA THR A 250 -3.13 15.48 -0.92
C THR A 250 -2.95 15.99 -2.36
N ARG A 251 -3.54 17.15 -2.69
CA ARG A 251 -3.37 17.79 -4.01
C ARG A 251 -1.90 18.11 -4.31
N ARG A 252 -1.17 18.64 -3.33
CA ARG A 252 0.27 18.92 -3.46
C ARG A 252 1.08 17.64 -3.65
N PHE A 253 0.83 16.61 -2.85
CA PHE A 253 1.49 15.31 -2.96
C PHE A 253 1.24 14.66 -4.32
N ILE A 254 -0.01 14.64 -4.79
CA ILE A 254 -0.36 14.06 -6.09
C ILE A 254 0.17 14.92 -7.23
N GLY A 255 0.16 16.25 -7.14
CA GLY A 255 0.80 17.13 -8.11
C GLY A 255 2.31 16.87 -8.25
N ALA A 256 2.99 16.59 -7.14
CA ALA A 256 4.43 16.29 -7.12
C ALA A 256 4.75 14.88 -7.65
N SER A 257 4.07 13.86 -7.14
CA SER A 257 4.32 12.45 -7.49
C SER A 257 3.75 12.06 -8.86
N LYS A 258 2.72 12.80 -9.31
CA LYS A 258 1.86 12.46 -10.43
C LYS A 258 1.31 11.04 -10.32
N TRP A 259 1.10 10.52 -9.11
CA TRP A 259 0.75 9.11 -8.88
C TRP A 259 -0.46 8.66 -9.71
N ARG A 260 -0.36 7.49 -10.33
CA ARG A 260 -1.42 6.87 -11.14
C ARG A 260 -1.90 5.56 -10.50
N SER A 261 -2.77 5.60 -9.52
CA SER A 261 -3.48 4.44 -8.95
C SER A 261 -4.27 4.92 -7.72
N GLY A 262 -4.99 4.00 -7.09
CA GLY A 262 -5.33 4.15 -5.68
C GLY A 262 -4.07 4.36 -4.83
N PHE A 263 -4.22 5.09 -3.74
CA PHE A 263 -3.16 5.33 -2.77
C PHE A 263 -3.72 5.49 -1.36
N GLU A 264 -2.85 5.28 -0.38
CA GLU A 264 -3.04 5.64 1.02
C GLU A 264 -1.90 6.59 1.42
N LEU A 265 -2.23 7.68 2.12
CA LEU A 265 -1.26 8.55 2.78
C LEU A 265 -1.43 8.44 4.29
N GLU A 266 -0.40 7.99 4.98
CA GLU A 266 -0.31 8.01 6.44
C GLU A 266 0.39 9.32 6.87
N ILE A 267 -0.33 10.18 7.59
CA ILE A 267 0.12 11.52 7.98
C ILE A 267 0.10 11.65 9.49
N MET A 268 1.17 12.20 10.05
CA MET A 268 1.22 12.59 11.45
C MET A 268 0.86 14.07 11.60
N ARG A 269 -0.26 14.36 12.25
CA ARG A 269 -0.57 15.71 12.72
C ARG A 269 0.05 15.92 14.09
N ALA A 270 1.19 16.62 14.12
CA ALA A 270 1.92 16.91 15.35
C ALA A 270 1.05 17.64 16.38
N GLU A 271 1.23 17.29 17.66
CA GLU A 271 0.72 18.10 18.77
C GLU A 271 1.48 19.44 18.80
N LYS A 272 0.75 20.55 18.94
CA LYS A 272 1.35 21.86 19.17
C LYS A 272 1.84 21.98 20.60
#